data_AF-A0A6P7HEB0-F1
#
_entry.id   AF-A0A6P7HEB0-F1
#
_cell.length_a   1.000
_cell.length_b   1.000
_cell.length_c   1.000
_cell.angle_alpha   90.00
_cell.angle_beta   90.00
_cell.angle_gamma   90.00
#
_symmetry.space_group_name_H-M   'P 1'
#
loop_
_entity.id
_entity.type
_entity.pdbx_description
1 polymer ?
#
loop_
_entity_poly.entity_id
_entity_poly.type
_entity_poly.pdbx_seq_one_letter_code
_entity_poly.pdbx_strand_id
1 'polypeptide(L)'
;MGLSKRASSWSVEEVLEWVQEQHPNHMNLLHKAIIKHAVSGRALLRLKEHHLELLGVEDEEQQQEILQDLLLLRVQEEIDELSDICSECYSS
;
A
#
# COMPACT_ATOMS: atom_id res chain seq x y z
N MET A 1 -6.36 13.71 -0.30
CA MET A 1 -7.34 13.54 -1.41
C MET A 1 -6.79 12.39 -2.20
N GLY A 2 -7.47 11.23 -2.16
CA GLY A 2 -6.84 9.96 -2.54
C GLY A 2 -6.28 9.95 -3.96
N LEU A 3 -5.13 9.31 -4.12
CA LEU A 3 -4.54 8.99 -5.42
C LEU A 3 -5.63 8.37 -6.31
N SER A 4 -6.00 9.05 -7.40
CA SER A 4 -7.09 8.63 -8.30
C SER A 4 -6.80 7.34 -9.07
N LYS A 5 -5.64 6.73 -8.83
CA LYS A 5 -5.12 5.62 -9.61
C LYS A 5 -5.00 4.38 -8.73
N ARG A 6 -5.16 3.21 -9.37
CA ARG A 6 -5.02 1.89 -8.76
C ARG A 6 -3.71 1.76 -7.99
N ALA A 7 -3.76 1.17 -6.80
CA ALA A 7 -2.59 0.93 -5.97
C ALA A 7 -1.53 0.13 -6.72
N SER A 8 -1.92 -0.84 -7.56
CA SER A 8 -0.99 -1.60 -8.40
C SER A 8 -0.19 -0.76 -9.41
N SER A 9 -0.62 0.48 -9.69
CA SER A 9 0.01 1.42 -10.63
C SER A 9 0.85 2.51 -9.94
N TRP A 10 0.99 2.46 -8.62
CA TRP A 10 1.73 3.48 -7.87
C TRP A 10 3.23 3.37 -8.10
N SER A 11 3.86 4.52 -8.35
CA SER A 11 5.32 4.69 -8.29
C SER A 11 5.79 4.64 -6.83
N VAL A 12 7.11 4.67 -6.64
CA VAL A 12 7.68 4.74 -5.29
C VAL A 12 7.29 6.05 -4.61
N GLU A 13 7.23 7.15 -5.36
CA GLU A 13 6.84 8.48 -4.87
C GLU A 13 5.39 8.50 -4.36
N GLU A 14 4.47 7.87 -5.07
CA GLU A 14 3.06 7.84 -4.65
C GLU A 14 2.82 6.85 -3.51
N VAL A 15 3.64 5.79 -3.42
CA VAL A 15 3.67 4.96 -2.21
C VAL A 15 4.15 5.79 -1.01
N LEU A 16 5.17 6.64 -1.17
CA LEU A 16 5.62 7.52 -0.10
C LEU A 16 4.54 8.53 0.32
N GLU A 17 3.82 9.11 -0.64
CA GLU A 17 2.70 10.02 -0.36
C GLU A 17 1.59 9.31 0.42
N TRP A 18 1.18 8.12 -0.01
CA TRP A 18 0.17 7.33 0.71
C TRP A 18 0.62 7.00 2.13
N VAL A 19 1.87 6.53 2.29
CA VAL A 19 2.43 6.22 3.60
C VAL A 19 2.43 7.49 4.47
N GLN A 20 2.83 8.66 3.93
CA GLN A 20 2.81 9.95 4.62
C GLN A 20 1.43 10.39 5.12
N GLU A 21 0.39 10.13 4.34
CA GLU A 21 -0.98 10.43 4.76
C GLU A 21 -1.47 9.47 5.85
N GLN A 22 -1.18 8.16 5.76
CA GLN A 22 -1.73 7.16 6.68
C GLN A 22 -0.93 7.00 7.99
N HIS A 23 0.41 7.05 7.93
CA HIS A 23 1.29 6.70 9.05
C HIS A 23 2.31 7.80 9.40
N PRO A 24 1.91 9.07 9.59
CA PRO A 24 2.85 10.20 9.71
C PRO A 24 3.94 10.00 10.79
N ASN A 25 3.61 9.26 11.86
CA ASN A 25 4.52 8.97 12.97
C ASN A 25 5.68 8.04 12.57
N HIS A 26 5.51 7.21 11.54
CA HIS A 26 6.47 6.20 11.11
C HIS A 26 7.21 6.58 9.83
N MET A 27 7.02 7.82 9.34
CA MET A 27 7.57 8.27 8.07
C MET A 27 9.07 8.11 7.96
N ASN A 28 9.81 8.51 9.00
CA ASN A 28 11.27 8.50 8.91
C ASN A 28 11.85 7.10 8.68
N LEU A 29 11.16 6.06 9.17
CA LEU A 29 11.58 4.67 9.03
C LEU A 29 11.06 4.09 7.71
N LEU A 30 9.75 4.17 7.47
CA LEU A 30 9.13 3.65 6.26
C LEU A 30 9.67 4.33 5.01
N HIS A 31 9.90 5.64 5.03
CA HIS A 31 10.48 6.38 3.89
C HIS A 31 11.85 5.83 3.49
N LYS A 32 12.75 5.62 4.47
CA LYS A 32 14.08 5.05 4.19
C LYS A 32 13.96 3.66 3.57
N ALA A 33 13.07 2.85 4.11
CA ALA A 33 12.88 1.47 3.68
C ALA A 33 12.26 1.41 2.27
N ILE A 34 11.25 2.24 2.01
CA ILE A 34 10.57 2.37 0.71
C ILE A 34 11.53 2.84 -0.38
N ILE A 35 12.31 3.90 -0.13
CA ILE A 35 13.33 4.37 -1.08
C ILE A 35 14.40 3.31 -1.31
N LYS A 36 14.93 2.71 -0.23
CA LYS A 36 16.01 1.72 -0.31
C LYS A 36 15.60 0.49 -1.13
N HIS A 37 14.38 0.03 -0.96
CA HIS A 37 13.86 -1.16 -1.62
C HIS A 37 13.04 -0.86 -2.89
N ALA A 38 12.96 0.41 -3.29
CA ALA A 38 12.13 0.89 -4.40
C ALA A 38 10.72 0.28 -4.36
N VAL A 39 10.06 0.40 -3.20
CA VAL A 39 8.75 -0.22 -2.96
C VAL A 39 7.70 0.49 -3.81
N SER A 40 7.40 -0.09 -4.97
CA SER A 40 6.28 0.30 -5.83
C SER A 40 4.94 -0.17 -5.26
N GLY A 41 3.83 0.32 -5.82
CA GLY A 41 2.50 -0.07 -5.37
C GLY A 41 2.23 -1.58 -5.39
N ARG A 42 2.74 -2.30 -6.41
CA ARG A 42 2.65 -3.78 -6.44
C ARG A 42 3.43 -4.44 -5.31
N ALA A 43 4.59 -3.88 -4.94
CA ALA A 43 5.37 -4.38 -3.82
C ALA A 43 4.66 -4.09 -2.49
N LEU A 44 4.08 -2.89 -2.34
CA LEU A 44 3.28 -2.47 -1.20
C LEU A 44 2.12 -3.44 -0.95
N LEU A 45 1.33 -3.75 -1.98
CA LEU A 45 0.21 -4.71 -1.91
C LEU A 45 0.66 -6.12 -1.52
N ARG A 46 1.95 -6.48 -1.64
CA ARG A 46 2.49 -7.80 -1.30
C ARG A 46 3.21 -7.85 0.04
N LEU A 47 3.37 -6.71 0.73
CA LEU A 47 4.02 -6.66 2.04
C LEU A 47 3.29 -7.53 3.05
N LYS A 48 4.06 -8.13 3.94
CA LYS A 48 3.58 -8.99 5.02
C LYS A 48 4.36 -8.60 6.27
N GLU A 49 3.93 -9.11 7.42
CA GLU A 49 4.57 -8.89 8.72
C GLU A 49 6.09 -9.01 8.67
N HIS A 50 6.63 -10.13 8.20
CA HIS A 50 8.09 -10.34 8.06
C HIS A 50 8.79 -9.32 7.14
N HIS A 51 8.08 -8.72 6.18
CA HIS A 51 8.66 -7.64 5.38
C HIS A 51 8.74 -6.35 6.20
N LEU A 52 7.75 -6.04 7.05
CA LEU A 52 7.77 -4.86 7.92
C LEU A 52 8.91 -4.94 8.94
N GLU A 53 9.14 -6.13 9.51
CA GLU A 53 10.31 -6.41 10.36
C GLU A 53 11.62 -6.09 9.64
N LEU A 54 11.78 -6.56 8.40
CA LEU A 54 12.97 -6.29 7.57
C LEU A 54 13.12 -4.81 7.20
N LEU A 55 12.01 -4.07 7.16
CA LEU A 55 12.01 -2.62 6.93
C LEU A 55 12.29 -1.83 8.23
N GLY A 56 12.38 -2.52 9.39
CA GLY A 56 12.72 -1.95 10.69
C GLY A 56 11.53 -1.60 11.57
N VAL A 57 10.31 -2.00 11.20
CA VAL A 57 9.12 -1.85 12.05
C VAL A 57 9.13 -3.03 13.02
N GLU A 58 9.61 -2.85 14.25
CA GLU A 58 9.77 -3.93 15.24
C GLU A 58 8.61 -4.02 16.23
N ASP A 59 7.83 -2.95 16.39
CA ASP A 59 6.72 -2.90 17.34
C ASP A 59 5.48 -3.61 16.77
N GLU A 60 4.96 -4.61 17.49
CA GLU A 60 3.85 -5.46 17.03
C GLU A 60 2.55 -4.68 16.82
N GLU A 61 2.24 -3.70 17.68
CA GLU A 61 1.03 -2.88 17.56
C GLU A 61 1.10 -2.03 16.28
N GLN A 62 2.25 -1.43 16.02
CA GLN A 62 2.52 -0.68 14.78
C GLN A 62 2.48 -1.56 13.54
N GLN A 63 3.05 -2.76 13.59
CA GLN A 63 2.97 -3.71 12.49
C GLN A 63 1.51 -4.05 12.19
N GLN A 64 0.69 -4.31 13.21
CA GLN A 64 -0.73 -4.60 13.03
C GLN A 64 -1.51 -3.42 12.44
N GLU A 65 -1.22 -2.19 12.85
CA GLU A 65 -1.83 -0.99 12.25
C GLU A 65 -1.53 -0.90 10.75
N ILE A 66 -0.25 -0.99 10.36
CA ILE A 66 0.17 -0.93 8.96
C ILE A 66 -0.43 -2.09 8.15
N LEU A 67 -0.45 -3.31 8.72
CA LEU A 67 -1.02 -4.48 8.04
C LEU A 67 -2.53 -4.34 7.81
N GLN A 68 -3.26 -3.71 8.73
CA GLN A 68 -4.69 -3.43 8.56
C GLN A 68 -4.92 -2.43 7.42
N ASP A 69 -4.14 -1.35 7.34
CA ASP A 69 -4.27 -0.37 6.25
C ASP A 69 -3.88 -0.98 4.89
N LEU A 70 -2.86 -1.84 4.85
CA LEU A 70 -2.53 -2.62 3.66
C LEU A 70 -3.63 -3.61 3.27
N LEU A 71 -4.34 -4.19 4.24
CA LEU A 71 -5.48 -5.07 3.97
C LEU A 71 -6.63 -4.27 3.35
N LEU A 72 -6.95 -3.10 3.89
CA LEU A 72 -7.97 -2.21 3.32
C LEU A 72 -7.62 -1.80 1.90
N LEU A 73 -6.35 -1.45 1.65
CA LEU A 73 -5.89 -1.08 0.30
C LEU A 73 -6.03 -2.23 -0.70
N ARG A 74 -5.73 -3.47 -0.30
CA ARG A 74 -5.93 -4.66 -1.14
C ARG A 74 -7.41 -4.89 -1.43
N VAL A 75 -8.27 -4.83 -0.41
CA VAL A 75 -9.71 -5.02 -0.60
C VAL A 75 -10.25 -3.98 -1.56
N GLN A 76 -9.82 -2.72 -1.44
CA GLN A 76 -10.19 -1.68 -2.39
C GLN A 76 -9.74 -2.02 -3.80
N GLU A 77 -8.49 -2.44 -4.00
CA GLU A 77 -7.95 -2.84 -5.32
C GLU A 77 -8.74 -4.00 -5.95
N GLU A 78 -9.17 -4.99 -5.16
CA GLU A 78 -9.96 -6.13 -5.64
C GLU A 78 -11.40 -5.70 -5.99
N ILE A 79 -12.04 -4.85 -5.19
CA ILE A 79 -13.38 -4.29 -5.50
C ILE A 79 -13.34 -3.53 -6.82
N ASP A 80 -12.30 -2.74 -6.97
CA ASP A 80 -11.98 -1.92 -8.11
C ASP A 80 -11.78 -2.77 -9.38
N GLU A 81 -10.97 -3.83 -9.31
CA GLU A 81 -10.77 -4.79 -10.40
C GLU A 81 -12.07 -5.53 -10.77
N LEU A 82 -12.83 -5.99 -9.78
CA LEU A 82 -14.11 -6.64 -10.02
C LEU A 82 -15.14 -5.68 -10.65
N SER A 83 -15.15 -4.42 -10.25
CA SER A 83 -15.99 -3.38 -10.84
C SER A 83 -15.66 -3.16 -12.31
N ASP A 84 -14.38 -3.10 -12.66
CA ASP A 84 -13.93 -2.95 -14.05
C ASP A 84 -14.39 -4.15 -14.89
N ILE A 85 -14.14 -5.38 -14.41
CA ILE A 85 -14.57 -6.62 -15.08
C ILE A 85 -16.08 -6.64 -15.30
N CYS A 86 -16.86 -6.25 -14.28
CA CYS A 86 -18.32 -6.18 -14.41
C CYS A 86 -18.72 -5.14 -15.46
N SER A 87 -18.12 -3.95 -15.44
CA SER A 87 -18.46 -2.88 -16.38
C SER A 87 -18.18 -3.27 -17.83
N GLU A 88 -17.08 -3.98 -18.09
CA GLU A 88 -16.74 -4.52 -19.41
C GLU A 88 -17.75 -5.57 -19.87
N CYS A 89 -18.18 -6.46 -18.96
CA CYS A 89 -19.17 -7.50 -19.26
C CYS A 89 -20.55 -6.93 -19.62
N TYR A 90 -20.95 -5.80 -19.02
CA TYR A 90 -22.26 -5.18 -19.26
C TYR A 90 -22.26 -4.09 -20.34
N SER A 91 -21.09 -3.78 -20.92
CA SER A 91 -20.95 -2.80 -22.01
C SER A 91 -21.00 -3.42 -23.42
N SER A 92 -21.24 -4.73 -23.53
CA SER A 92 -21.41 -5.49 -24.78
C SER A 92 -22.87 -5.89 -25.00
#